data_AF-A0A8J6F816-F1
#
_entry.id   AF-A0A8J6F816-F1
#
_cell.length_a   1.000
_cell.length_b   1.000
_cell.length_c   1.000
_cell.angle_alpha   90.00
_cell.angle_beta   90.00
_cell.angle_gamma   90.00
#
_symmetry.space_group_name_H-M   'P 1'
#
loop_
_entity.id
_entity.type
_entity.pdbx_description
1 polymer ?
#
loop_
_entity_poly.entity_id
_entity_poly.type
_entity_poly.pdbx_seq_one_letter_code
_entity_poly.pdbx_strand_id
1 'polypeptide(L)'
;MAESSEQQLPNTKRLQAAVHYTVGSLCQEIANDKQVSFSKQAVAAISEITFRQCETFTKDLEMFARHAKRSTITMDDVKLLARRSRSLVIGFVPSIC
;
A
#
# COMPACT_ATOMS: atom_id res chain seq x y z
N MET A 1 -20.69 31.28 -22.93
CA MET A 1 -20.98 30.81 -21.56
C MET A 1 -20.23 29.51 -21.37
N ALA A 2 -19.44 29.43 -20.30
CA ALA A 2 -18.62 28.28 -19.96
C ALA A 2 -19.47 27.20 -19.30
N GLU A 3 -19.37 25.97 -19.79
CA GLU A 3 -19.73 24.78 -19.03
C GLU A 3 -18.45 23.93 -18.91
N SER A 4 -17.87 23.96 -17.72
CA SER A 4 -16.69 23.21 -17.33
C SER A 4 -17.08 21.76 -17.07
N SER A 5 -16.97 20.90 -18.08
CA SER A 5 -17.20 19.46 -17.93
C SER A 5 -16.15 18.84 -17.00
N GLU A 6 -16.54 18.51 -15.77
CA GLU A 6 -15.71 17.76 -14.82
C GLU A 6 -15.38 16.38 -15.42
N GLN A 7 -14.19 16.26 -16.01
CA GLN A 7 -13.69 14.98 -16.51
C GLN A 7 -13.44 14.06 -15.33
N GLN A 8 -14.40 13.18 -15.05
CA GLN A 8 -14.31 12.17 -14.00
C GLN A 8 -13.07 11.30 -14.25
N LEU A 9 -11.99 11.53 -13.49
CA LEU A 9 -10.74 10.80 -13.66
C LEU A 9 -11.03 9.30 -13.54
N PRO A 10 -10.44 8.45 -14.41
CA PRO A 10 -10.61 7.00 -14.31
C PRO A 10 -10.27 6.53 -12.89
N ASN A 11 -11.06 5.60 -12.33
CA ASN A 11 -10.96 5.19 -10.92
C ASN A 11 -9.52 4.86 -10.48
N THR A 12 -8.71 4.31 -11.39
CA THR A 12 -7.29 4.04 -11.17
C THR A 12 -6.48 5.30 -10.85
N LYS A 13 -6.72 6.42 -11.53
CA LYS A 13 -6.04 7.70 -11.29
C LYS A 13 -6.42 8.28 -9.93
N ARG A 14 -7.68 8.14 -9.51
CA ARG A 14 -8.12 8.54 -8.17
C ARG A 14 -7.40 7.74 -7.07
N LEU A 15 -7.31 6.42 -7.24
CA LEU A 15 -6.58 5.56 -6.30
C LEU A 15 -5.07 5.87 -6.29
N GLN A 16 -4.45 6.10 -7.46
CA GLN A 16 -3.06 6.51 -7.55
C GLN A 16 -2.80 7.83 -6.83
N ALA A 17 -3.67 8.83 -6.99
CA ALA A 17 -3.56 10.10 -6.29
C ALA A 17 -3.71 9.94 -4.77
N ALA A 18 -4.64 9.11 -4.30
CA ALA A 18 -4.80 8.80 -2.88
C ALA A 18 -3.56 8.12 -2.29
N VAL A 19 -3.00 7.13 -3.00
CA VAL A 19 -1.74 6.48 -2.59
C VAL A 19 -0.59 7.49 -2.56
N HIS A 20 -0.48 8.36 -3.57
CA HIS A 20 0.57 9.38 -3.63
C HIS A 20 0.49 10.36 -2.46
N TYR A 21 -0.72 10.79 -2.09
CA TYR A 21 -0.95 11.65 -0.93
C TYR A 21 -0.50 10.98 0.38
N THR A 22 -0.90 9.72 0.61
CA THR A 22 -0.52 8.97 1.81
C THR A 22 0.99 8.73 1.85
N VAL A 23 1.60 8.34 0.73
CA VAL A 23 3.04 8.13 0.63
C VAL A 23 3.81 9.43 0.89
N GLY A 24 3.34 10.56 0.35
CA GLY A 24 3.93 11.88 0.63
C GLY A 24 3.89 12.23 2.12
N SER A 25 2.77 11.97 2.78
CA SER A 25 2.61 12.20 4.23
C SER A 25 3.56 11.33 5.04
N LEU A 26 3.65 10.02 4.75
CA LEU A 26 4.59 9.11 5.41
C LEU A 26 6.06 9.47 5.14
N CYS A 27 6.39 9.87 3.92
CA CYS A 27 7.74 10.34 3.59
C CYS A 27 8.09 11.60 4.37
N GLN A 28 7.14 12.51 4.60
CA GLN A 28 7.36 13.72 5.39
C GLN A 28 7.61 13.41 6.87
N GLU A 29 6.85 12.46 7.45
CA GLU A 29 7.07 11.99 8.81
C GLU A 29 8.48 11.40 8.97
N ILE A 30 8.87 10.50 8.06
CA ILE A 30 10.20 9.87 8.05
C ILE A 30 11.32 10.89 7.80
N ALA A 31 11.10 11.85 6.92
CA ALA A 31 12.03 12.96 6.65
C ALA A 31 12.33 13.76 7.92
N ASN A 32 11.28 14.08 8.69
CA ASN A 32 11.41 14.82 9.95
C ASN A 32 12.12 13.98 11.03
N ASP A 33 11.75 12.71 11.19
CA ASP A 33 12.36 11.80 12.17
C ASP A 33 13.87 11.60 11.89
N LYS A 34 14.23 11.39 10.62
CA LYS A 34 15.61 11.10 10.22
C LYS A 34 16.43 12.34 9.86
N GLN A 35 15.84 13.53 9.91
CA GLN A 35 16.47 14.79 9.48
C GLN A 35 17.02 14.73 8.04
N VAL A 36 16.24 14.13 7.13
CA VAL A 36 16.57 14.01 5.70
C VAL A 36 15.45 14.60 4.84
N SER A 37 15.71 14.85 3.55
CA SER A 37 14.71 15.32 2.59
C SER A 37 14.49 14.32 1.45
N PHE A 38 13.24 14.11 1.05
CA PHE A 38 12.90 13.35 -0.16
C PHE A 38 12.62 14.27 -1.34
N SER A 39 13.15 13.95 -2.52
CA SER A 39 12.79 14.65 -3.75
C SER A 39 11.37 14.29 -4.19
N LYS A 40 10.72 15.19 -4.95
CA LYS A 40 9.38 14.93 -5.50
C LYS A 40 9.36 13.67 -6.37
N GLN A 41 10.45 13.42 -7.10
CA GLN A 41 10.62 12.25 -7.95
C GLN A 41 10.75 10.98 -7.11
N ALA A 42 11.46 11.02 -5.98
CA ALA A 42 11.56 9.88 -5.06
C ALA A 42 10.18 9.53 -4.47
N VAL A 43 9.41 10.52 -4.01
CA VAL A 43 8.05 10.31 -3.49
C VAL A 43 7.12 9.74 -4.57
N ALA A 44 7.21 10.25 -5.80
CA ALA A 44 6.45 9.71 -6.94
C ALA A 44 6.83 8.26 -7.26
N ALA A 45 8.13 7.95 -7.28
CA ALA A 45 8.62 6.60 -7.53
C ALA A 45 8.17 5.61 -6.43
N ILE A 46 8.27 6.01 -5.15
CA ILE A 46 7.77 5.20 -4.02
C ILE A 46 6.27 4.96 -4.18
N SER A 47 5.50 6.00 -4.49
CA SER A 47 4.05 5.88 -4.73
C SER A 47 3.71 4.90 -5.85
N GLU A 48 4.45 4.92 -6.96
CA GLU A 48 4.24 4.00 -8.06
C GLU A 48 4.61 2.56 -7.70
N ILE A 49 5.72 2.37 -6.97
CA ILE A 49 6.14 1.06 -6.46
C ILE A 49 5.08 0.50 -5.52
N THR A 50 4.60 1.29 -4.55
CA THR A 50 3.55 0.87 -3.61
C THR A 50 2.27 0.48 -4.35
N PHE A 51 1.84 1.27 -5.33
CA PHE A 51 0.64 0.97 -6.11
C PHE A 51 0.77 -0.36 -6.89
N ARG A 52 1.92 -0.61 -7.53
CA ARG A 52 2.18 -1.88 -8.22
C ARG A 52 2.27 -3.05 -7.24
N GLN A 53 2.85 -2.85 -6.06
CA GLN A 53 2.99 -3.88 -5.05
C GLN A 53 1.64 -4.40 -4.54
N CYS A 54 0.61 -3.55 -4.51
CA CYS A 54 -0.75 -3.97 -4.16
C CYS A 54 -1.29 -5.08 -5.08
N GLU A 55 -0.92 -5.08 -6.37
CA GLU A 55 -1.36 -6.12 -7.30
C GLU A 55 -0.75 -7.49 -6.94
N THR A 56 0.55 -7.51 -6.63
CA THR A 56 1.22 -8.72 -6.16
C THR A 56 0.62 -9.21 -4.85
N PHE A 57 0.43 -8.31 -3.87
CA PHE A 57 -0.18 -8.66 -2.59
C PHE A 57 -1.59 -9.22 -2.74
N THR A 58 -2.41 -8.63 -3.59
CA THR A 58 -3.78 -9.12 -3.81
C THR A 58 -3.78 -10.54 -4.38
N LYS A 59 -2.94 -10.83 -5.38
CA LYS A 59 -2.83 -12.18 -5.96
C LYS A 59 -2.35 -13.20 -4.94
N ASP A 60 -1.33 -12.86 -4.15
CA ASP A 60 -0.80 -13.75 -3.11
C ASP A 60 -1.86 -14.03 -2.03
N LEU A 61 -2.54 -13.00 -1.53
CA LEU A 61 -3.60 -13.14 -0.53
C LEU A 61 -4.76 -13.99 -1.04
N GLU A 62 -5.19 -13.81 -2.28
CA GLU A 62 -6.22 -14.64 -2.91
C GLU A 62 -5.76 -16.10 -3.01
N MET A 63 -4.52 -16.34 -3.42
CA MET A 63 -3.96 -17.70 -3.50
C MET A 63 -3.87 -18.36 -2.11
N PHE A 64 -3.52 -17.61 -1.07
CA PHE A 64 -3.45 -18.13 0.31
C PHE A 64 -4.84 -18.51 0.83
N ALA A 65 -5.84 -17.64 0.65
CA ALA A 65 -7.21 -17.94 1.04
C ALA A 65 -7.73 -19.18 0.30
N ARG A 66 -7.50 -19.24 -1.03
CA ARG A 66 -7.89 -20.38 -1.87
C ARG A 66 -7.20 -21.68 -1.48
N HIS A 67 -5.92 -21.63 -1.10
CA HIS A 67 -5.18 -22.79 -0.60
C HIS A 67 -5.81 -23.37 0.67
N ALA A 68 -6.36 -22.51 1.53
CA ALA A 68 -7.12 -22.90 2.72
C ALA A 68 -8.61 -23.22 2.43
N LYS A 69 -9.00 -23.37 1.15
CA LYS A 69 -10.38 -23.60 0.70
C LYS A 69 -11.37 -22.50 1.12
N ARG A 70 -10.88 -21.27 1.33
CA ARG A 70 -11.68 -20.09 1.65
C ARG A 70 -11.76 -19.15 0.44
N SER A 71 -12.85 -18.39 0.35
CA SER A 71 -13.00 -17.27 -0.60
C SER A 71 -12.82 -15.90 0.06
N THR A 72 -12.83 -15.85 1.39
CA THR A 72 -12.63 -14.64 2.19
C THR A 72 -11.20 -14.61 2.73
N ILE A 73 -10.49 -13.51 2.46
CA ILE A 73 -9.14 -13.23 2.98
C ILE A 73 -9.24 -12.91 4.48
N THR A 74 -8.34 -13.47 5.27
CA THR A 74 -8.28 -13.36 6.73
C THR A 74 -6.91 -12.89 7.19
N MET A 75 -6.77 -12.60 8.49
CA MET A 75 -5.48 -12.18 9.08
C MET A 75 -4.37 -13.22 8.92
N ASP A 76 -4.69 -14.51 8.83
CA ASP A 76 -3.68 -15.56 8.64
C ASP A 76 -3.05 -15.49 7.23
N ASP A 77 -3.82 -15.07 6.23
CA ASP A 77 -3.31 -14.85 4.87
C ASP A 77 -2.35 -13.66 4.83
N VAL A 78 -2.65 -12.59 5.59
CA VAL A 78 -1.78 -11.40 5.73
C VAL A 78 -0.49 -11.74 6.47
N LYS A 79 -0.56 -12.54 7.54
CA LYS A 79 0.64 -13.04 8.23
C LYS A 79 1.50 -13.88 7.30
N LEU A 80 0.88 -14.71 6.45
CA LEU A 80 1.58 -15.54 5.48
C LEU A 80 2.30 -14.70 4.40
N LEU A 81 1.71 -13.58 3.99
CA LEU A 81 2.33 -12.61 3.09
C LEU A 81 3.65 -12.05 3.67
N ALA A 82 3.70 -11.83 4.98
CA ALA A 82 4.90 -11.34 5.68
C ALA A 82 5.97 -12.40 5.94
N ARG A 83 5.72 -13.69 5.64
CA ARG A 83 6.54 -14.85 6.08
C ARG A 83 8.04 -14.74 5.81
N ARG A 84 8.45 -14.02 4.76
CA ARG A 84 9.87 -13.86 4.39
C ARG A 84 10.65 -12.93 5.33
N SER A 85 9.97 -12.13 6.16
CA SER A 85 10.58 -11.15 7.05
C SER A 85 10.09 -11.36 8.48
N ARG A 86 10.91 -11.98 9.34
CA ARG A 86 10.51 -12.29 10.73
C ARG A 86 10.07 -11.05 11.52
N SER A 87 10.76 -9.93 11.36
CA SER A 87 10.38 -8.66 11.99
C SER A 87 8.99 -8.19 11.57
N LEU A 88 8.65 -8.36 10.29
CA LEU A 88 7.35 -7.98 9.74
C LEU A 88 6.24 -8.92 10.22
N VAL A 89 6.51 -10.23 10.30
CA VAL A 89 5.57 -11.21 10.88
C VAL A 89 5.26 -10.85 12.33
N ILE A 90 6.28 -10.56 13.14
CA ILE A 90 6.13 -10.17 14.54
C ILE A 90 5.31 -8.87 14.65
N GLY A 91 5.55 -7.89 13.78
CA GLY A 91 4.80 -6.63 13.77
C GLY A 91 3.30 -6.80 13.44
N PHE A 92 2.93 -7.83 12.68
CA PHE A 92 1.52 -8.15 12.40
C PHE A 92 0.85 -9.02 13.47
N VAL A 93 1.62 -9.61 14.38
CA VAL A 93 1.06 -10.24 15.57
C VAL A 93 0.84 -9.13 16.58
N PRO A 94 -0.40 -8.80 16.97
CA PRO A 94 -0.60 -7.82 18.04
C PRO A 94 0.22 -8.28 19.24
N SER A 95 1.06 -7.38 19.76
CA SER A 95 1.86 -7.63 20.96
C SER A 95 0.95 -8.25 22.00
N ILE A 96 1.17 -9.53 22.26
CA ILE A 96 0.56 -10.25 23.37
C ILE A 96 1.20 -9.59 24.60
N CYS A 97 0.47 -8.66 25.21
CA CYS A 97 0.61 -8.38 26.63
C CYS A 97 0.12 -9.61 27.39
#